data_AF-A0A354IGU0-F1
#
_entry.id   AF-A0A354IGU0-F1
#
_cell.length_a   1.000
_cell.length_b   1.000
_cell.length_c   1.000
_cell.angle_alpha   90.00
_cell.angle_beta   90.00
_cell.angle_gamma   90.00
#
_symmetry.space_group_name_H-M   'P 1'
#
loop_
_entity.id
_entity.type
_entity.pdbx_description
1 polymer ?
#
loop_
_entity_poly.entity_id
_entity_poly.type
_entity_poly.pdbx_seq_one_letter_code
_entity_poly.pdbx_strand_id
1 'polypeptide(L)'
;MRVAIIGSRSITMDAYEDMVRFIPRGASEIVSGGAEGADQLAAEYARRASLPLKVFRPDYTRGGKSAPLQRNIQIVRYSDYVLALWDGRSRGTAHVIHHCIQEYTPIHVLIIRDGKLAETLFGQEDGHLLCPSAE
;
A
#
# COMPACT_ATOMS: atom_id res chain seq x y z
N MET A 1 -6.60 9.66 -10.49
CA MET A 1 -6.83 8.53 -9.57
C MET A 1 -5.89 8.67 -8.38
N ARG A 2 -6.41 8.57 -7.16
CA ARG A 2 -5.66 8.59 -5.91
C ARG A 2 -5.12 7.18 -5.63
N VAL A 3 -3.81 7.02 -5.67
CA VAL A 3 -3.14 5.74 -5.49
C VAL A 3 -2.46 5.72 -4.13
N ALA A 4 -2.93 4.86 -3.22
CA ALA A 4 -2.20 4.59 -2.00
C ALA A 4 -1.04 3.64 -2.27
N ILE A 5 0.14 4.00 -1.76
CA ILE A 5 1.29 3.10 -1.68
C ILE A 5 1.63 2.97 -0.21
N ILE A 6 1.48 1.76 0.31
CA ILE A 6 1.66 1.42 1.72
C ILE A 6 2.42 0.11 1.84
N GLY A 7 2.96 -0.17 3.02
CA GLY A 7 3.55 -1.49 3.22
C GLY A 7 4.35 -1.70 4.49
N SER A 8 5.12 -2.78 4.48
CA SER A 8 5.99 -3.17 5.58
C SER A 8 7.18 -2.21 5.72
N ARG A 9 7.61 -1.96 6.96
CA ARG A 9 8.81 -1.14 7.26
C ARG A 9 10.12 -1.81 6.85
N SER A 10 10.09 -3.13 6.67
CA SER A 10 11.20 -3.97 6.19
C SER A 10 11.48 -3.78 4.70
N ILE A 11 10.56 -3.16 3.94
CA ILE A 11 10.76 -2.97 2.49
C ILE A 11 11.74 -1.83 2.25
N THR A 12 12.82 -2.10 1.53
CA THR A 12 13.89 -1.15 1.20
C THR A 12 13.73 -0.60 -0.22
N MET A 13 14.60 0.34 -0.58
CA MET A 13 14.67 0.93 -1.93
C MET A 13 14.94 -0.08 -3.05
N ASP A 14 15.41 -1.30 -2.72
CA ASP A 14 15.65 -2.36 -3.71
C ASP A 14 14.36 -2.77 -4.43
N ALA A 15 13.21 -2.66 -3.74
CA ALA A 15 11.89 -2.95 -4.32
C ALA A 15 11.29 -1.77 -5.11
N TYR A 16 12.01 -0.65 -5.25
CA TYR A 16 11.47 0.56 -5.88
C TYR A 16 11.08 0.33 -7.35
N GLU A 17 11.97 -0.28 -8.14
CA GLU A 17 11.69 -0.55 -9.55
C GLU A 17 10.54 -1.55 -9.69
N ASP A 18 10.49 -2.57 -8.84
CA ASP A 18 9.38 -3.52 -8.81
C ASP A 18 8.05 -2.83 -8.53
N MET A 19 8.00 -1.93 -7.53
CA MET A 19 6.82 -1.14 -7.19
C MET A 19 6.34 -0.26 -8.35
N VAL A 20 7.24 0.46 -9.02
CA VAL A 20 6.90 1.41 -10.08
C VAL A 20 6.15 0.73 -11.23
N ARG A 21 6.49 -0.51 -11.56
CA ARG A 21 5.82 -1.28 -12.63
C ARG A 21 4.33 -1.50 -12.39
N PHE A 22 3.86 -1.45 -11.14
CA PHE A 22 2.47 -1.69 -10.77
C PHE A 22 1.68 -0.42 -10.45
N ILE A 23 2.30 0.76 -10.56
CA ILE A 23 1.57 2.02 -10.36
C ILE A 23 0.75 2.34 -11.63
N PRO A 24 -0.57 2.53 -11.52
CA PRO A 24 -1.41 2.87 -12.67
C PRO A 24 -0.98 4.17 -13.36
N ARG A 25 -0.94 4.18 -14.69
CA ARG A 25 -0.56 5.38 -15.48
C ARG A 25 -1.45 6.61 -15.23
N GLY A 26 -2.69 6.41 -14.74
CA GLY A 26 -3.65 7.47 -14.40
C GLY A 26 -3.53 8.02 -12.97
N ALA A 27 -2.46 7.68 -12.25
CA ALA A 27 -2.20 8.22 -10.92
C ALA A 27 -2.06 9.75 -10.98
N SER A 28 -2.88 10.45 -10.19
CA SER A 28 -2.88 11.92 -10.10
C SER A 28 -2.48 12.42 -8.71
N GLU A 29 -2.44 11.53 -7.71
CA GLU A 29 -2.03 11.79 -6.34
C GLU A 29 -1.55 10.47 -5.72
N ILE A 30 -0.47 10.56 -4.95
CA ILE A 30 0.05 9.45 -4.14
C ILE A 30 -0.39 9.63 -2.69
N VAL A 31 -0.89 8.56 -2.09
CA VAL A 31 -1.35 8.54 -0.70
C VAL A 31 -0.45 7.60 0.10
N SER A 32 0.01 8.02 1.27
CA SER A 32 0.95 7.25 2.11
C SER A 32 0.63 7.43 3.60
N GLY A 33 1.09 6.50 4.43
CA GLY A 33 1.04 6.59 5.88
C GLY A 33 2.22 7.32 6.53
N GLY A 34 3.25 7.66 5.73
CA GLY A 34 4.46 8.34 6.17
C GLY A 34 5.33 7.53 7.13
N ALA A 35 5.22 6.21 7.15
CA ALA A 35 6.12 5.34 7.90
C ALA A 35 7.48 5.15 7.19
N GLU A 36 8.40 4.43 7.83
CA GLU A 36 9.60 3.91 7.18
C GLU A 36 9.28 2.77 6.21
N GLY A 37 10.22 2.46 5.32
CA GLY A 37 10.12 1.36 4.37
C GLY A 37 9.25 1.69 3.17
N ALA A 38 8.21 0.90 2.90
CA ALA A 38 7.34 1.07 1.73
C ALA A 38 6.76 2.49 1.57
N ASP A 39 6.41 3.15 2.68
CA ASP A 39 5.89 4.52 2.68
C ASP A 39 6.95 5.56 2.27
N GLN A 40 8.25 5.26 2.43
CA GLN A 40 9.36 6.09 1.90
C GLN A 40 9.49 5.93 0.38
N LEU A 41 9.30 4.72 -0.15
CA LEU A 41 9.26 4.48 -1.60
C LEU A 41 8.09 5.25 -2.23
N ALA A 42 6.94 5.31 -1.56
CA ALA A 42 5.79 6.12 -1.98
C ALA A 42 6.14 7.60 -2.11
N ALA A 43 6.81 8.15 -1.09
CA ALA A 43 7.23 9.55 -1.08
C ALA A 43 8.27 9.84 -2.18
N GLU A 44 9.21 8.92 -2.39
CA GLU A 44 10.22 9.04 -3.45
C GLU A 44 9.59 8.98 -4.84
N TYR A 45 8.61 8.08 -5.05
CA TYR A 45 7.89 8.01 -6.31
C TYR A 45 7.12 9.30 -6.60
N ALA A 46 6.36 9.80 -5.61
CA ALA A 46 5.61 11.05 -5.75
C ALA A 46 6.55 12.22 -6.13
N ARG A 47 7.70 12.31 -5.47
CA ARG A 47 8.72 13.31 -5.76
C ARG A 47 9.27 13.18 -7.18
N ARG A 48 9.65 11.98 -7.63
CA ARG A 48 10.21 11.75 -8.98
C ARG A 48 9.18 11.98 -10.08
N ALA A 49 7.93 11.58 -9.86
CA ALA A 49 6.83 11.74 -10.81
C ALA A 49 6.19 13.14 -10.78
N SER A 50 6.64 14.04 -9.89
CA SER A 50 6.04 15.36 -9.65
C SER A 50 4.53 15.27 -9.34
N LEU A 51 4.13 14.24 -8.60
CA LEU A 51 2.74 14.04 -8.17
C LEU A 51 2.55 14.58 -6.74
N PRO A 52 1.37 15.13 -6.41
CA PRO A 52 1.00 15.44 -5.04
C PRO A 52 1.13 14.21 -4.13
N LEU A 53 1.67 14.44 -2.92
CA LEU A 53 1.77 13.42 -1.88
C LEU A 53 0.87 13.77 -0.70
N LYS A 54 -0.14 12.95 -0.43
CA LYS A 54 -0.99 13.04 0.76
C LYS A 54 -0.51 12.04 1.80
N VAL A 55 -0.05 12.55 2.96
CA VAL A 55 0.39 11.72 4.08
C VAL A 55 -0.64 11.70 5.20
N PHE A 56 -1.14 10.51 5.54
CA PHE A 56 -2.01 10.28 6.68
C PHE A 56 -1.20 9.83 7.91
N ARG A 57 -1.07 10.71 8.90
CA ARG A 57 -0.39 10.39 10.17
C ARG A 57 -1.39 9.91 11.22
N PRO A 58 -1.02 8.96 12.11
CA PRO A 58 -1.89 8.55 13.20
C PRO A 58 -2.17 9.71 14.15
N ASP A 59 -3.45 9.94 14.45
CA ASP A 59 -3.90 10.91 15.45
C ASP A 59 -4.00 10.24 16.83
N TYR A 60 -2.91 10.26 17.58
CA TYR A 60 -2.85 9.69 18.93
C TYR A 60 -3.69 10.45 19.94
N THR A 61 -4.03 11.72 19.68
CA THR A 61 -4.86 12.51 20.61
C THR A 61 -6.31 12.02 20.61
N ARG A 62 -6.83 11.64 19.45
CA ARG A 62 -8.20 11.13 19.30
C ARG A 62 -8.29 9.61 19.38
N GLY A 63 -7.32 8.91 18.79
CA GLY A 63 -7.37 7.45 18.62
C GLY A 63 -6.56 6.66 19.65
N GLY A 64 -5.73 7.30 20.47
CA GLY A 64 -4.85 6.62 21.42
C GLY A 64 -4.10 5.46 20.76
N LYS A 65 -4.19 4.25 21.33
CA LYS A 65 -3.50 3.05 20.82
C LYS A 65 -4.03 2.56 19.46
N SER A 66 -5.27 2.86 19.09
CA SER A 66 -5.86 2.45 17.81
C SER A 66 -5.62 3.45 16.69
N ALA A 67 -4.99 4.59 16.97
CA ALA A 67 -4.71 5.64 15.99
C ALA A 67 -4.05 5.14 14.69
N PRO A 68 -3.07 4.20 14.71
CA PRO A 68 -2.51 3.64 13.48
C PRO A 68 -3.54 2.85 12.65
N LEU A 69 -4.43 2.10 13.30
CA LEU A 69 -5.44 1.30 12.62
C LEU A 69 -6.55 2.19 12.03
N GLN A 70 -6.99 3.19 12.79
CA GLN A 70 -7.95 4.19 12.30
C GLN A 70 -7.39 4.95 11.08
N ARG A 71 -6.11 5.34 11.15
CA ARG A 71 -5.41 5.96 10.02
C ARG A 71 -5.37 5.03 8.81
N ASN A 72 -5.12 3.74 8.99
CA ASN A 72 -5.11 2.78 7.87
C ASN A 72 -6.45 2.76 7.14
N ILE A 73 -7.56 2.77 7.88
CA ILE A 73 -8.91 2.83 7.30
C ILE A 73 -9.12 4.14 6.54
N GLN A 74 -8.62 5.26 7.05
CA GLN A 74 -8.69 6.55 6.34
C GLN A 74 -7.94 6.51 5.00
N ILE A 75 -6.77 5.86 4.93
CA ILE A 75 -6.04 5.68 3.67
C ILE A 75 -6.88 4.88 2.68
N VAL A 76 -7.44 3.74 3.11
CA VAL A 76 -8.27 2.88 2.25
C VAL A 76 -9.44 3.67 1.66
N ARG A 77 -10.21 4.35 2.51
CA ARG A 77 -11.40 5.12 2.09
C ARG A 77 -11.09 6.32 1.21
N TYR A 78 -9.91 6.90 1.38
CA TYR A 78 -9.51 8.07 0.61
C TYR A 78 -8.92 7.68 -0.76
N SER A 79 -8.46 6.45 -0.93
CA SER A 79 -7.81 6.01 -2.16
C SER A 79 -8.78 5.35 -3.13
N ASP A 80 -8.54 5.54 -4.42
CA ASP A 80 -9.27 4.86 -5.49
C ASP A 80 -8.62 3.49 -5.81
N TYR A 81 -7.34 3.33 -5.45
CA TYR A 81 -6.55 2.12 -5.65
C TYR A 81 -5.46 2.02 -4.57
N VAL A 82 -5.16 0.81 -4.11
CA VAL A 82 -4.13 0.53 -3.10
C VAL A 82 -3.08 -0.42 -3.66
N LEU A 83 -1.81 -0.01 -3.61
CA LEU A 83 -0.64 -0.84 -3.85
C LEU A 83 0.01 -1.16 -2.49
N ALA A 84 -0.02 -2.42 -2.08
CA ALA A 84 0.50 -2.87 -0.79
C ALA A 84 1.80 -3.66 -0.97
N LEU A 85 2.93 -3.12 -0.50
CA LEU A 85 4.21 -3.84 -0.48
C LEU A 85 4.31 -4.62 0.85
N TRP A 86 4.25 -5.94 0.79
CA TRP A 86 4.13 -6.78 1.98
C TRP A 86 5.25 -7.80 2.07
N ASP A 87 5.86 -7.90 3.25
CA ASP A 87 6.85 -8.92 3.60
C ASP A 87 6.22 -10.26 4.05
N GLY A 88 4.90 -10.39 3.93
CA GLY A 88 4.13 -11.53 4.41
C GLY A 88 3.95 -11.61 5.93
N ARG A 89 4.46 -10.62 6.69
CA ARG A 89 4.48 -10.65 8.17
C ARG A 89 3.90 -9.42 8.82
N SER A 90 3.98 -8.24 8.19
CA SER A 90 3.49 -6.99 8.76
C SER A 90 1.99 -7.05 9.04
N ARG A 91 1.63 -7.02 10.32
CA ARG A 91 0.23 -6.93 10.78
C ARG A 91 -0.44 -5.62 10.33
N GLY A 92 0.33 -4.53 10.25
CA GLY A 92 -0.20 -3.24 9.80
C GLY A 92 -0.59 -3.26 8.32
N THR A 93 0.22 -3.90 7.48
CA THR A 93 -0.07 -4.09 6.05
C THR A 93 -1.23 -5.05 5.86
N ALA A 94 -1.25 -6.18 6.58
CA ALA A 94 -2.35 -7.14 6.56
C ALA A 94 -3.70 -6.49 6.94
N HIS A 95 -3.69 -5.58 7.93
CA HIS A 95 -4.88 -4.81 8.30
C HIS A 95 -5.40 -3.93 7.15
N VAL A 96 -4.51 -3.27 6.38
CA VAL A 96 -4.92 -2.51 5.20
C VAL A 96 -5.51 -3.43 4.13
N ILE A 97 -4.85 -4.55 3.84
CA ILE A 97 -5.31 -5.54 2.85
C ILE A 97 -6.71 -6.03 3.19
N HIS A 98 -6.93 -6.44 4.44
CA HIS A 98 -8.22 -6.90 4.91
C HIS A 98 -9.33 -5.84 4.71
N HIS A 99 -9.06 -4.58 5.08
CA HIS A 99 -10.04 -3.51 4.89
C HIS A 99 -10.31 -3.17 3.41
N CYS A 100 -9.32 -3.29 2.53
CA CYS A 100 -9.56 -3.12 1.09
C CYS A 100 -10.52 -4.19 0.55
N ILE A 101 -10.40 -5.42 1.04
CA ILE A 101 -11.32 -6.52 0.69
C ILE A 101 -12.73 -6.25 1.23
N GLN A 102 -12.85 -5.84 2.48
CA GLN A 102 -14.15 -5.57 3.10
C GLN A 102 -14.89 -4.37 2.47
N GLU A 103 -14.15 -3.34 2.06
CA GLU A 103 -14.72 -2.11 1.49
C GLU A 103 -14.69 -2.11 -0.05
N TYR A 104 -14.37 -3.23 -0.70
CA TYR A 104 -14.24 -3.36 -2.16
C TYR A 104 -13.35 -2.29 -2.80
N THR A 105 -12.34 -1.83 -2.06
CA THR A 105 -11.33 -0.91 -2.60
C THR A 105 -10.34 -1.72 -3.43
N PRO A 106 -10.13 -1.38 -4.73
CA PRO A 106 -9.18 -2.08 -5.58
C PRO A 106 -7.78 -2.13 -4.94
N ILE A 107 -7.23 -3.34 -4.83
CA ILE A 107 -5.92 -3.57 -4.22
C ILE A 107 -5.06 -4.50 -5.07
N HIS A 108 -3.77 -4.21 -5.10
CA HIS A 108 -2.73 -5.10 -5.59
C HIS A 108 -1.65 -5.23 -4.51
N VAL A 109 -1.34 -6.46 -4.13
CA VAL A 109 -0.36 -6.80 -3.11
C VAL A 109 0.90 -7.32 -3.79
N LEU A 110 2.02 -6.68 -3.52
CA LEU A 110 3.35 -7.13 -3.94
C LEU A 110 4.01 -7.81 -2.74
N ILE A 111 4.20 -9.12 -2.82
CA ILE A 111 4.95 -9.84 -1.80
C ILE A 111 6.44 -9.67 -2.09
N ILE A 112 7.13 -8.97 -1.20
CA ILE A 112 8.55 -8.68 -1.33
C ILE A 112 9.32 -9.54 -0.33
N ARG A 113 10.31 -10.30 -0.84
CA ARG A 113 11.23 -11.11 -0.03
C ARG A 113 12.66 -10.76 -0.46
N ASP A 114 13.54 -10.55 0.52
CA ASP A 114 14.95 -10.23 0.28
C ASP A 114 15.16 -9.07 -0.72
N GLY A 115 14.33 -8.03 -0.61
CA GLY A 115 14.39 -6.83 -1.44
C GLY A 115 13.82 -6.98 -2.87
N LYS A 116 13.26 -8.14 -3.22
CA LYS A 116 12.73 -8.42 -4.57
C LYS A 116 11.28 -8.87 -4.53
N LEU A 117 10.56 -8.61 -5.61
CA LEU A 117 9.24 -9.17 -5.86
C LEU A 117 9.31 -10.70 -5.96
N ALA A 118 8.60 -11.37 -5.05
CA ALA A 118 8.48 -12.83 -5.04
C ALA A 118 7.19 -13.28 -5.74
N GLU A 119 6.08 -12.61 -5.44
CA GLU A 119 4.76 -12.93 -6.00
C GLU A 119 3.86 -11.70 -5.90
N THR A 120 2.77 -11.70 -6.65
CA THR A 120 1.77 -10.64 -6.67
C THR A 120 0.39 -11.23 -6.39
N LEU A 121 -0.47 -10.50 -5.69
CA LEU A 121 -1.87 -10.88 -5.48
C LEU A 121 -2.75 -9.70 -5.90
N PHE A 122 -3.81 -9.95 -6.66
CA PHE A 122 -4.71 -8.92 -7.17
C PHE A 122 -6.14 -9.43 -7.25
N GLY A 123 -7.09 -8.53 -7.51
CA GLY A 123 -8.50 -8.92 -7.66
C GLY A 123 -9.13 -9.41 -6.35
N GLN A 124 -10.45 -9.57 -6.37
CA GLN A 124 -11.23 -10.05 -5.24
C GLN A 124 -12.29 -11.01 -5.76
N GLU A 125 -12.27 -12.26 -5.30
CA GLU A 125 -13.30 -13.28 -5.55
C GLU A 125 -13.66 -13.93 -4.22
N ASP A 126 -14.95 -13.94 -3.86
CA ASP A 126 -15.47 -14.50 -2.60
C ASP A 126 -14.72 -14.04 -1.33
N GLY A 127 -14.19 -12.80 -1.32
CA GLY A 127 -13.44 -12.26 -0.19
C GLY A 127 -11.96 -12.66 -0.12
N HIS A 128 -11.41 -13.26 -1.18
CA HIS A 128 -10.01 -13.64 -1.31
C HIS A 128 -9.31 -12.88 -2.43
N LEU A 129 -8.01 -12.61 -2.25
CA LEU A 129 -7.18 -12.09 -3.34
C LEU A 129 -6.82 -13.22 -4.31
N LEU A 130 -6.83 -12.92 -5.60
CA LEU A 130 -6.41 -13.85 -6.63
C LEU A 130 -4.89 -13.83 -6.77
N CYS A 131 -4.30 -15.00 -6.90
CA CYS A 131 -2.92 -15.13 -7.37
C CYS A 131 -2.97 -15.18 -8.91
N PRO A 132 -2.10 -14.47 -9.65
CA PRO A 132 -1.94 -14.73 -11.06
C PRO A 132 -1.61 -16.21 -11.22
N SER A 133 -2.44 -16.93 -11.97
CA SER A 133 -2.10 -18.26 -12.45
C SER A 133 -0.70 -18.16 -13.06
N ALA A 134 0.23 -18.99 -12.59
CA ALA A 134 1.52 -19.12 -13.24
C ALA A 134 1.25 -19.66 -14.66
N GLU A 135 1.31 -18.78 -15.66
CA GLU A 135 1.45 -19.17 -17.07
C GLU A 135 2.85 -19.73 -17.32
#